data_AF-A0A017T772-F1
#
_entry.id   AF-A0A017T772-F1
#
_cell.length_a   1.000
_cell.length_b   1.000
_cell.length_c   1.000
_cell.angle_alpha   90.00
_cell.angle_beta   90.00
_cell.angle_gamma   90.00
#
_symmetry.space_group_name_H-M   'P 1'
#
loop_
_entity.id
_entity.type
_entity.pdbx_description
1 polymer ?
#
loop_
_entity_poly.entity_id
_entity_poly.type
_entity_poly.pdbx_seq_one_letter_code
_entity_poly.pdbx_strand_id
1 'polypeptide(L)'
;MIDAPRSPVAPASPRISGRYYRPAIDHPERLQPAWEDAERVPHDVQGADLTAAAMHGAFRAFVLDPHYTCLGAKSAVNSGSYRLGLYDALGSPTATAALARDLASFSQQIDEISAAFATFVAIFEKPLDTDEETFERALWAQLQALHEADRAPWDLDVSSDPDDPHFSYSFAGRAFFIVGLHPGSERLSRKFPWPALVFNPHMQFERLRAEGKYGRMQQMIRTKEVELQGDINPVLRDFGEQSEARQYSGRAVEPGWHPPFHLHDSQDAPADVAHEHADPKVAGAITGCPFLAGGAGATPLQTASPSGQTPRADAEGAPLALSGDRPRPGVRYRIPPHSGVSFLIDAGQTLRVIDPTGKQVSDLYSVRLDDRREYLSGGRSIDYADTLYLTRGHILYSNRSNPMWTITRDDVGRHDFVLTPCSPEMYRKLRGDDGSHPSCFENLRIPMERFGVEGDRIGSTFNIFMDVSFDPRTGKMTIAPPPSRAGDAIELRAEAAMIVGLTACSSEVTNDGSLKPIDFEILDGFTSLDAPA
;
A
#
# COMPACT_ATOMS: atom_id res chain seq x y z
N MET A 1 40.99 -63.26 1.79
CA MET A 1 39.90 -64.23 1.64
C MET A 1 38.88 -63.62 0.69
N ILE A 2 38.76 -64.26 -0.47
CA ILE A 2 37.67 -64.24 -1.47
C ILE A 2 37.17 -62.87 -1.93
N ASP A 3 37.47 -62.59 -3.19
CA ASP A 3 36.94 -61.48 -3.97
C ASP A 3 36.19 -62.03 -5.21
N ALA A 4 35.22 -61.23 -5.69
CA ALA A 4 34.33 -61.36 -6.86
C ALA A 4 32.93 -62.01 -6.67
N PRO A 5 31.87 -61.62 -7.44
CA PRO A 5 31.75 -60.50 -8.40
C PRO A 5 30.55 -59.54 -8.17
N ARG A 6 30.62 -58.36 -8.81
CA ARG A 6 29.55 -57.36 -8.94
C ARG A 6 28.44 -57.81 -9.90
N SER A 7 27.21 -57.44 -9.58
CA SER A 7 26.10 -57.13 -10.50
C SER A 7 25.25 -55.98 -9.94
N PRO A 8 24.55 -55.19 -10.78
CA PRO A 8 24.19 -53.81 -10.47
C PRO A 8 22.89 -53.69 -9.65
N VAL A 9 22.91 -52.83 -8.63
CA VAL A 9 21.71 -52.42 -7.89
C VAL A 9 21.25 -51.07 -8.45
N ALA A 10 19.97 -51.03 -8.84
CA ALA A 10 19.27 -49.87 -9.38
C ALA A 10 19.26 -48.67 -8.40
N PRO A 11 19.14 -47.42 -8.88
CA PRO A 11 19.02 -46.26 -8.01
C PRO A 11 17.66 -46.27 -7.30
N ALA A 12 17.70 -46.10 -5.98
CA ALA A 12 16.51 -45.87 -5.16
C ALA A 12 15.98 -44.44 -5.39
N SER A 13 14.71 -44.34 -5.78
CA SER A 13 13.97 -43.09 -5.91
C SER A 13 13.83 -42.37 -4.56
N PRO A 14 13.85 -41.02 -4.54
CA PRO A 14 13.57 -40.25 -3.33
C PRO A 14 12.08 -40.33 -2.96
N ARG A 15 11.79 -40.56 -1.68
CA ARG A 15 10.43 -40.49 -1.13
C ARG A 15 9.99 -39.04 -1.05
N ILE A 16 9.03 -38.67 -1.91
CA ILE A 16 8.38 -37.36 -1.98
C ILE A 16 7.28 -37.28 -0.90
N SER A 17 7.37 -36.27 -0.04
CA SER A 17 6.31 -35.83 0.90
C SER A 17 5.18 -35.13 0.13
N GLY A 18 3.93 -35.40 0.53
CA GLY A 18 2.67 -35.12 -0.20
C GLY A 18 2.59 -33.72 -0.82
N ARG A 19 2.53 -33.62 -2.15
CA ARG A 19 1.35 -33.67 -3.07
C ARG A 19 0.46 -32.43 -2.89
N TYR A 20 0.28 -31.55 -3.89
CA TYR A 20 0.11 -31.85 -5.32
C TYR A 20 0.82 -30.86 -6.25
N TYR A 21 1.46 -31.39 -7.30
CA TYR A 21 1.83 -30.65 -8.51
C TYR A 21 1.81 -31.54 -9.77
N ARG A 22 1.01 -31.12 -10.77
CA ARG A 22 1.22 -31.10 -12.26
C ARG A 22 1.14 -32.43 -13.06
N PRO A 23 1.20 -32.41 -14.42
CA PRO A 23 0.08 -32.55 -15.37
C PRO A 23 0.29 -33.69 -16.42
N ALA A 24 -0.68 -33.91 -17.34
CA ALA A 24 -0.45 -34.06 -18.79
C ALA A 24 -1.75 -34.42 -19.58
N ILE A 25 -2.08 -33.54 -20.54
CA ILE A 25 -2.62 -33.73 -21.90
C ILE A 25 -3.78 -34.72 -22.13
N ASP A 26 -5.00 -34.17 -22.25
CA ASP A 26 -5.84 -34.24 -23.46
C ASP A 26 -6.85 -33.07 -23.42
N HIS A 27 -6.96 -32.31 -24.52
CA HIS A 27 -7.90 -31.19 -24.71
C HIS A 27 -9.38 -31.65 -24.71
N PRO A 28 -10.39 -30.76 -24.88
CA PRO A 28 -10.68 -29.47 -24.26
C PRO A 28 -12.14 -29.45 -23.73
N GLU A 29 -12.43 -29.22 -22.45
CA GLU A 29 -13.81 -28.86 -22.07
C GLU A 29 -13.90 -28.19 -20.69
N ARG A 30 -14.43 -26.97 -20.71
CA ARG A 30 -15.03 -26.18 -19.62
C ARG A 30 -14.07 -25.60 -18.56
N LEU A 31 -13.72 -24.34 -18.78
CA LEU A 31 -13.68 -23.32 -17.72
C LEU A 31 -15.02 -23.37 -16.98
N GLN A 32 -15.10 -24.09 -15.86
CA GLN A 32 -16.15 -23.89 -14.87
C GLN A 32 -15.64 -22.93 -13.79
N PRO A 33 -16.40 -21.88 -13.45
CA PRO A 33 -16.04 -20.98 -12.38
C PRO A 33 -16.12 -21.69 -11.02
N ALA A 34 -15.07 -21.56 -10.20
CA ALA A 34 -15.07 -22.05 -8.83
C ALA A 34 -15.82 -21.11 -7.86
N TRP A 35 -17.10 -20.83 -8.12
CA TRP A 35 -17.97 -20.08 -7.18
C TRP A 35 -19.15 -20.90 -6.64
N GLU A 36 -19.34 -22.16 -7.06
CA GLU A 36 -20.50 -22.97 -6.66
C GLU A 36 -20.42 -23.63 -5.26
N ASP A 37 -19.35 -23.40 -4.47
CA ASP A 37 -19.27 -23.85 -3.07
C ASP A 37 -19.49 -22.71 -2.05
N ALA A 38 -20.21 -21.64 -2.43
CA ALA A 38 -20.56 -20.51 -1.58
C ALA A 38 -21.63 -20.81 -0.50
N GLU A 39 -21.76 -22.06 -0.04
CA GLU A 39 -22.63 -22.44 1.08
C GLU A 39 -21.81 -22.92 2.28
N ARG A 40 -21.17 -21.98 2.98
CA ARG A 40 -20.91 -21.99 4.43
C ARG A 40 -20.25 -20.68 4.84
N VAL A 41 -21.07 -19.65 4.97
CA VAL A 41 -20.70 -18.38 5.61
C VAL A 41 -21.20 -18.44 7.06
N PRO A 42 -20.33 -18.48 8.08
CA PRO A 42 -20.75 -18.25 9.45
C PRO A 42 -21.24 -16.81 9.60
N HIS A 43 -22.41 -16.65 10.20
CA HIS A 43 -22.96 -15.36 10.63
C HIS A 43 -22.04 -14.72 11.66
N ASP A 44 -21.33 -13.65 11.27
CA ASP A 44 -21.17 -12.38 11.99
C ASP A 44 -19.93 -11.64 11.49
N VAL A 45 -20.10 -10.85 10.42
CA VAL A 45 -19.12 -9.86 9.98
C VAL A 45 -19.80 -8.49 9.92
N GLN A 46 -19.41 -7.60 10.81
CA GLN A 46 -19.73 -6.17 10.72
C GLN A 46 -18.41 -5.37 10.68
N GLY A 47 -18.06 -4.83 9.51
CA GLY A 47 -17.26 -3.60 9.44
C GLY A 47 -16.14 -3.48 8.38
N ALA A 48 -15.59 -4.56 7.84
CA ALA A 48 -14.71 -4.48 6.66
C ALA A 48 -15.58 -4.53 5.40
N ASP A 49 -15.32 -3.66 4.43
CA ASP A 49 -15.91 -3.84 3.10
C ASP A 49 -15.25 -5.07 2.46
N LEU A 50 -15.81 -6.23 2.77
CA LEU A 50 -15.39 -7.54 2.28
C LEU A 50 -15.29 -7.55 0.75
N THR A 51 -16.11 -6.73 0.09
CA THR A 51 -16.11 -6.50 -1.35
C THR A 51 -14.77 -5.94 -1.80
N ALA A 52 -14.27 -4.90 -1.13
CA ALA A 52 -13.02 -4.24 -1.51
C ALA A 52 -11.79 -5.14 -1.43
N ALA A 53 -11.67 -5.89 -0.32
CA ALA A 53 -10.59 -6.85 -0.14
C ALA A 53 -10.69 -8.01 -1.14
N ALA A 54 -11.91 -8.47 -1.42
CA ALA A 54 -12.16 -9.52 -2.41
C ALA A 54 -11.79 -9.07 -3.83
N MET A 55 -12.19 -7.85 -4.24
CA MET A 55 -11.89 -7.30 -5.56
C MET A 55 -10.39 -7.10 -5.77
N HIS A 56 -9.68 -6.58 -4.76
CA HIS A 56 -8.22 -6.41 -4.84
C HIS A 56 -7.50 -7.77 -4.89
N GLY A 57 -7.88 -8.70 -4.02
CA GLY A 57 -7.34 -10.06 -4.01
C GLY A 57 -7.57 -10.78 -5.35
N ALA A 58 -8.79 -10.67 -5.89
CA ALA A 58 -9.14 -11.23 -7.19
C ALA A 58 -8.34 -10.62 -8.33
N PHE A 59 -8.13 -9.30 -8.35
CA PHE A 59 -7.30 -8.64 -9.36
C PHE A 59 -5.86 -9.15 -9.30
N ARG A 60 -5.27 -9.25 -8.10
CA ARG A 60 -3.92 -9.78 -7.92
C ARG A 60 -3.83 -11.24 -8.38
N ALA A 61 -4.78 -12.08 -7.99
CA ALA A 61 -4.82 -13.48 -8.39
C ALA A 61 -4.95 -13.61 -9.92
N PHE A 62 -5.82 -12.80 -10.54
CA PHE A 62 -6.00 -12.76 -11.99
C PHE A 62 -4.70 -12.40 -12.72
N VAL A 63 -4.01 -11.34 -12.29
CA VAL A 63 -2.75 -10.89 -12.93
C VAL A 63 -1.58 -11.85 -12.67
N LEU A 64 -1.49 -12.41 -11.47
CA LEU A 64 -0.40 -13.31 -11.08
C LEU A 64 -0.62 -14.76 -11.55
N ASP A 65 -1.78 -15.09 -12.12
CA ASP A 65 -2.02 -16.39 -12.72
C ASP A 65 -0.90 -16.75 -13.72
N PRO A 66 -0.30 -17.95 -13.66
CA PRO A 66 0.78 -18.33 -14.55
C PRO A 66 0.47 -18.14 -16.05
N HIS A 67 -0.79 -18.34 -16.45
CA HIS A 67 -1.28 -18.23 -17.82
C HIS A 67 -1.67 -16.80 -18.22
N TYR A 68 -1.76 -15.86 -17.27
CA TYR A 68 -2.00 -14.47 -17.61
C TYR A 68 -0.85 -13.90 -18.48
N THR A 69 -1.20 -13.25 -19.58
CA THR A 69 -0.28 -13.02 -20.69
C THR A 69 0.50 -11.72 -20.58
N CYS A 70 -0.06 -10.72 -19.90
CA CYS A 70 0.52 -9.39 -19.80
C CYS A 70 1.70 -9.34 -18.81
N LEU A 71 2.91 -9.31 -19.35
CA LEU A 71 4.15 -9.23 -18.57
C LEU A 71 4.30 -7.89 -17.83
N GLY A 72 3.82 -6.79 -18.41
CA GLY A 72 3.85 -5.46 -17.79
C GLY A 72 3.01 -5.42 -16.52
N ALA A 73 1.77 -5.92 -16.58
CA ALA A 73 0.89 -6.02 -15.41
C ALA A 73 1.46 -6.93 -14.33
N LYS A 74 2.04 -8.10 -14.70
CA LYS A 74 2.75 -8.97 -13.75
C LYS A 74 3.92 -8.26 -13.08
N SER A 75 4.72 -7.53 -13.84
CA SER A 75 5.82 -6.73 -13.31
C SER A 75 5.30 -5.67 -12.33
N ALA A 76 4.22 -4.96 -12.70
CA ALA A 76 3.65 -3.92 -11.86
C ALA A 76 3.12 -4.48 -10.52
N VAL A 77 2.40 -5.61 -10.56
CA VAL A 77 1.89 -6.26 -9.34
C VAL A 77 3.01 -6.81 -8.46
N ASN A 78 4.02 -7.45 -9.05
CA ASN A 78 5.16 -8.03 -8.30
C ASN A 78 6.05 -6.97 -7.67
N SER A 79 6.27 -5.83 -8.34
CA SER A 79 7.10 -4.73 -7.83
C SER A 79 6.31 -3.71 -7.02
N GLY A 80 4.99 -3.87 -6.88
CA GLY A 80 4.15 -2.94 -6.13
C GLY A 80 3.97 -1.57 -6.80
N SER A 81 4.33 -1.44 -8.08
CA SER A 81 4.28 -0.19 -8.84
C SER A 81 2.92 0.07 -9.48
N TYR A 82 1.84 -0.31 -8.80
CA TYR A 82 0.48 0.04 -9.22
C TYR A 82 -0.29 0.73 -8.11
N ARG A 83 -1.32 1.47 -8.50
CA ARG A 83 -2.38 1.99 -7.62
C ARG A 83 -3.69 1.32 -8.00
N LEU A 84 -4.56 1.12 -7.03
CA LEU A 84 -5.87 0.53 -7.26
C LEU A 84 -6.94 1.33 -6.51
N GLY A 85 -7.93 1.81 -7.26
CA GLY A 85 -9.13 2.47 -6.76
C GLY A 85 -10.36 1.59 -6.99
N LEU A 86 -11.32 1.69 -6.05
CA LEU A 86 -12.60 1.00 -6.11
C LEU A 86 -13.72 2.03 -6.18
N TYR A 87 -14.67 1.81 -7.09
CA TYR A 87 -15.69 2.78 -7.45
C TYR A 87 -17.07 2.11 -7.54
N ASP A 88 -18.13 2.90 -7.40
CA ASP A 88 -19.49 2.38 -7.33
C ASP A 88 -19.97 1.73 -8.65
N ALA A 89 -20.12 2.49 -9.72
CA ALA A 89 -20.62 2.02 -11.00
C ALA A 89 -19.86 2.72 -12.14
N LEU A 90 -19.40 1.94 -13.10
CA LEU A 90 -18.76 2.43 -14.31
C LEU A 90 -19.72 3.38 -15.05
N GLY A 91 -19.26 4.60 -15.34
CA GLY A 91 -20.05 5.64 -15.99
C GLY A 91 -20.94 6.45 -15.04
N SER A 92 -20.88 6.22 -13.72
CA SER A 92 -21.60 7.06 -12.75
C SER A 92 -20.88 8.40 -12.55
N PRO A 93 -21.60 9.51 -12.30
CA PRO A 93 -20.96 10.80 -11.99
C PRO A 93 -20.10 10.76 -10.73
N THR A 94 -20.49 9.97 -9.72
CA THR A 94 -19.77 9.81 -8.44
C THR A 94 -18.47 9.05 -8.62
N ALA A 95 -18.49 7.91 -9.34
CA ALA A 95 -17.29 7.18 -9.72
C ALA A 95 -16.37 8.04 -10.58
N THR A 96 -16.92 8.75 -11.57
CA THR A 96 -16.15 9.63 -12.46
C THR A 96 -15.41 10.69 -11.66
N ALA A 97 -16.09 11.41 -10.76
CA ALA A 97 -15.46 12.45 -9.95
C ALA A 97 -14.38 11.89 -9.01
N ALA A 98 -14.58 10.69 -8.46
CA ALA A 98 -13.57 10.03 -7.62
C ALA A 98 -12.36 9.57 -8.45
N LEU A 99 -12.61 8.89 -9.58
CA LEU A 99 -11.57 8.44 -10.50
C LEU A 99 -10.77 9.61 -11.06
N ALA A 100 -11.40 10.73 -11.41
CA ALA A 100 -10.73 11.93 -11.89
C ALA A 100 -9.71 12.44 -10.86
N ARG A 101 -10.09 12.53 -9.58
CA ARG A 101 -9.18 12.96 -8.50
C ARG A 101 -8.01 11.98 -8.33
N ASP A 102 -8.31 10.70 -8.28
CA ASP A 102 -7.30 9.67 -7.99
C ASP A 102 -6.33 9.49 -9.17
N LEU A 103 -6.84 9.54 -10.41
CA LEU A 103 -6.03 9.48 -11.62
C LEU A 103 -5.18 10.74 -11.81
N ALA A 104 -5.69 11.93 -11.45
CA ALA A 104 -4.88 13.16 -11.45
C ALA A 104 -3.74 13.07 -10.42
N SER A 105 -4.03 12.57 -9.22
CA SER A 105 -3.00 12.33 -8.21
C SER A 105 -1.97 11.30 -8.67
N PHE A 106 -2.40 10.22 -9.33
CA PHE A 106 -1.48 9.24 -9.92
C PHE A 106 -0.61 9.87 -10.99
N SER A 107 -1.19 10.69 -11.87
CA SER A 107 -0.50 11.34 -12.99
C SER A 107 0.69 12.20 -12.55
N GLN A 108 0.55 12.89 -11.41
CA GLN A 108 1.62 13.69 -10.80
C GLN A 108 2.75 12.83 -10.22
N GLN A 109 2.46 11.58 -9.85
CA GLN A 109 3.39 10.65 -9.21
C GLN A 109 4.04 9.66 -10.18
N ILE A 110 3.63 9.63 -11.46
CA ILE A 110 4.11 8.64 -12.46
C ILE A 110 5.64 8.62 -12.52
N ASP A 111 6.29 9.80 -12.53
CA ASP A 111 7.74 9.91 -12.70
C ASP A 111 8.52 9.51 -11.43
N GLU A 112 7.84 9.47 -10.27
CA GLU A 112 8.41 9.08 -8.97
C GLU A 112 8.29 7.57 -8.71
N ILE A 113 7.43 6.87 -9.46
CA ILE A 113 7.30 5.42 -9.38
C ILE A 113 8.51 4.81 -10.11
N SER A 114 9.55 4.46 -9.34
CA SER A 114 10.85 3.91 -9.75
C SER A 114 10.83 2.53 -10.46
N ALA A 115 9.75 2.18 -11.16
CA ALA A 115 9.58 0.88 -11.80
C ALA A 115 9.60 0.94 -13.34
N ALA A 116 9.88 -0.20 -13.94
CA ALA A 116 9.78 -0.39 -15.39
C ALA A 116 8.33 -0.17 -15.90
N PHE A 117 7.34 -0.45 -15.05
CA PHE A 117 5.91 -0.36 -15.37
C PHE A 117 5.15 0.25 -14.19
N ALA A 118 4.55 1.43 -14.34
CA ALA A 118 3.60 2.00 -13.39
C ALA A 118 2.18 1.87 -13.93
N THR A 119 1.21 1.51 -13.10
CA THR A 119 -0.17 1.28 -13.57
C THR A 119 -1.20 1.81 -12.57
N PHE A 120 -2.28 2.43 -13.05
CA PHE A 120 -3.45 2.72 -12.23
C PHE A 120 -4.60 1.77 -12.60
N VAL A 121 -5.23 1.16 -11.60
CA VAL A 121 -6.30 0.18 -11.77
C VAL A 121 -7.57 0.74 -11.14
N ALA A 122 -8.61 0.97 -11.94
CA ALA A 122 -9.93 1.33 -11.46
C ALA A 122 -10.86 0.13 -11.56
N ILE A 123 -11.41 -0.35 -10.44
CA ILE A 123 -12.41 -1.44 -10.45
C ILE A 123 -13.75 -0.89 -9.99
N PHE A 124 -14.82 -1.27 -10.68
CA PHE A 124 -16.19 -0.81 -10.42
C PHE A 124 -17.05 -1.96 -9.91
N GLU A 125 -17.90 -1.73 -8.91
CA GLU A 125 -18.81 -2.77 -8.40
C GLU A 125 -19.89 -3.15 -9.42
N LYS A 126 -20.23 -2.21 -10.31
CA LYS A 126 -21.29 -2.35 -11.31
C LYS A 126 -20.91 -1.69 -12.64
N PRO A 127 -21.57 -2.06 -13.75
CA PRO A 127 -22.51 -3.19 -13.90
C PRO A 127 -21.78 -4.55 -14.01
N LEU A 128 -22.27 -5.59 -13.34
CA LEU A 128 -21.69 -6.95 -13.45
C LEU A 128 -22.21 -7.74 -14.64
N ASP A 129 -23.42 -7.40 -15.10
CA ASP A 129 -24.04 -7.98 -16.27
C ASP A 129 -23.74 -7.10 -17.49
N THR A 130 -22.61 -7.38 -18.13
CA THR A 130 -22.14 -6.65 -19.31
C THR A 130 -21.65 -7.63 -20.35
N ASP A 131 -22.23 -7.58 -21.55
CA ASP A 131 -21.59 -8.08 -22.78
C ASP A 131 -20.51 -7.09 -23.27
N GLU A 132 -19.79 -7.47 -24.32
CA GLU A 132 -18.70 -6.66 -24.87
C GLU A 132 -19.16 -5.27 -25.35
N GLU A 133 -20.32 -5.18 -26.01
CA GLU A 133 -20.85 -3.90 -26.50
C GLU A 133 -21.30 -2.97 -25.37
N THR A 134 -21.94 -3.52 -24.34
CA THR A 134 -22.42 -2.76 -23.19
C THR A 134 -21.25 -2.25 -22.36
N PHE A 135 -20.22 -3.08 -22.17
CA PHE A 135 -18.99 -2.64 -21.51
C PHE A 135 -18.25 -1.57 -22.34
N GLU A 136 -18.13 -1.75 -23.66
CA GLU A 136 -17.50 -0.76 -24.55
C GLU A 136 -18.19 0.60 -24.47
N ARG A 137 -19.53 0.65 -24.54
CA ARG A 137 -20.28 1.91 -24.38
C ARG A 137 -20.05 2.55 -23.01
N ALA A 138 -20.07 1.76 -21.93
CA ALA A 138 -19.86 2.27 -20.57
C ALA A 138 -18.43 2.77 -20.36
N LEU A 139 -17.43 2.07 -20.91
CA LEU A 139 -16.03 2.50 -20.92
C LEU A 139 -15.90 3.84 -21.62
N TRP A 140 -16.42 3.99 -22.84
CA TRP A 140 -16.29 5.25 -23.57
C TRP A 140 -17.07 6.40 -22.93
N ALA A 141 -18.25 6.14 -22.37
CA ALA A 141 -18.97 7.14 -21.59
C ALA A 141 -18.16 7.59 -20.35
N GLN A 142 -17.48 6.66 -19.67
CA GLN A 142 -16.60 6.97 -18.55
C GLN A 142 -15.40 7.81 -18.98
N LEU A 143 -14.78 7.51 -20.12
CA LEU A 143 -13.66 8.28 -20.68
C LEU A 143 -14.11 9.67 -21.15
N GLN A 144 -15.27 9.78 -21.78
CA GLN A 144 -15.85 11.06 -22.15
C GLN A 144 -16.10 11.94 -20.92
N ALA A 145 -16.71 11.38 -19.86
CA ALA A 145 -16.96 12.11 -18.63
C ALA A 145 -15.67 12.51 -17.88
N LEU A 146 -14.61 11.70 -17.98
CA LEU A 146 -13.29 12.07 -17.46
C LEU A 146 -12.68 13.23 -18.26
N HIS A 147 -12.74 13.18 -19.59
CA HIS A 147 -12.27 14.26 -20.47
C HIS A 147 -12.99 15.57 -20.17
N GLU A 148 -14.32 15.53 -20.02
CA GLU A 148 -15.13 16.70 -19.66
C GLU A 148 -14.77 17.29 -18.28
N ALA A 149 -14.28 16.45 -17.36
CA ALA A 149 -13.82 16.88 -16.04
C ALA A 149 -12.36 17.36 -16.04
N ASP A 150 -11.59 17.06 -17.08
CA ASP A 150 -10.18 17.42 -17.16
C ASP A 150 -10.01 18.89 -17.54
N ARG A 151 -9.09 19.55 -16.82
CA ARG A 151 -8.73 20.96 -17.06
C ARG A 151 -7.33 21.09 -17.64
N ALA A 152 -6.56 20.00 -17.68
CA ALA A 152 -5.24 20.00 -18.27
C ALA A 152 -5.34 20.02 -19.81
N PRO A 153 -4.34 20.57 -20.50
CA PRO A 153 -4.22 20.35 -21.94
C PRO A 153 -3.98 18.87 -22.24
N TRP A 154 -4.39 18.43 -23.44
CA TRP A 154 -4.02 17.12 -23.96
C TRP A 154 -2.48 16.96 -23.98
N ASP A 155 -2.00 15.75 -23.71
CA ASP A 155 -0.57 15.44 -23.76
C ASP A 155 -0.01 15.72 -25.16
N LEU A 156 1.11 16.45 -25.21
CA LEU A 156 1.69 16.96 -26.46
C LEU A 156 2.41 15.88 -27.27
N ASP A 157 2.72 14.73 -26.65
CA ASP A 157 3.48 13.65 -27.29
C ASP A 157 2.57 12.67 -28.06
N VAL A 158 1.24 12.82 -27.98
CA VAL A 158 0.25 11.94 -28.62
C VAL A 158 -0.85 12.73 -29.34
N SER A 159 -1.51 12.09 -30.30
CA SER A 159 -2.65 12.72 -30.99
C SER A 159 -3.89 12.74 -30.08
N SER A 160 -4.69 13.81 -30.20
CA SER A 160 -6.02 13.93 -29.58
C SER A 160 -7.15 13.45 -30.50
N ASP A 161 -6.84 13.17 -31.77
CA ASP A 161 -7.79 12.59 -32.72
C ASP A 161 -7.90 11.08 -32.46
N PRO A 162 -9.05 10.57 -32.03
CA PRO A 162 -9.19 9.17 -31.63
C PRO A 162 -9.14 8.19 -32.81
N ASP A 163 -9.16 8.68 -34.06
CA ASP A 163 -8.93 7.89 -35.27
C ASP A 163 -7.46 7.87 -35.73
N ASP A 164 -6.60 8.71 -35.14
CA ASP A 164 -5.17 8.78 -35.49
C ASP A 164 -4.40 7.55 -34.97
N PRO A 165 -3.51 6.93 -35.77
CA PRO A 165 -2.64 5.85 -35.29
C PRO A 165 -1.72 6.19 -34.10
N HIS A 166 -1.48 7.48 -33.84
CA HIS A 166 -0.72 8.00 -32.70
C HIS A 166 -1.60 8.53 -31.58
N PHE A 167 -2.91 8.28 -31.62
CA PHE A 167 -3.81 8.59 -30.52
C PHE A 167 -3.36 7.88 -29.24
N SER A 168 -3.50 8.57 -28.11
CA SER A 168 -3.54 7.92 -26.79
C SER A 168 -4.36 8.78 -25.86
N TYR A 169 -5.20 8.16 -25.03
CA TYR A 169 -6.10 8.91 -24.16
C TYR A 169 -5.31 9.74 -23.14
N SER A 170 -5.55 11.04 -23.12
CA SER A 170 -4.89 11.94 -22.18
C SER A 170 -5.78 12.28 -21.00
N PHE A 171 -5.20 12.33 -19.81
CA PHE A 171 -5.83 12.89 -18.63
C PHE A 171 -4.77 13.55 -17.73
N ALA A 172 -5.10 14.70 -17.16
CA ALA A 172 -4.19 15.51 -16.33
C ALA A 172 -2.84 15.80 -17.04
N GLY A 173 -2.87 15.97 -18.37
CA GLY A 173 -1.70 16.23 -19.20
C GLY A 173 -0.76 15.04 -19.37
N ARG A 174 -1.25 13.81 -19.15
CA ARG A 174 -0.48 12.56 -19.34
C ARG A 174 -1.26 11.59 -20.21
N ALA A 175 -0.59 10.99 -21.18
CA ALA A 175 -1.14 9.96 -22.06
C ALA A 175 -1.16 8.57 -21.41
N PHE A 176 -2.22 7.80 -21.65
CA PHE A 176 -2.44 6.46 -21.12
C PHE A 176 -2.93 5.49 -22.19
N PHE A 177 -2.28 4.32 -22.26
CA PHE A 177 -2.86 3.14 -22.88
C PHE A 177 -3.83 2.47 -21.90
N ILE A 178 -5.10 2.39 -22.30
CA ILE A 178 -6.18 1.89 -21.44
C ILE A 178 -6.47 0.43 -21.77
N VAL A 179 -6.66 -0.36 -20.71
CA VAL A 179 -7.06 -1.75 -20.78
C VAL A 179 -8.37 -1.93 -20.01
N GLY A 180 -9.43 -2.29 -20.72
CA GLY A 180 -10.71 -2.71 -20.16
C GLY A 180 -10.71 -4.19 -19.77
N LEU A 181 -11.25 -4.49 -18.60
CA LEU A 181 -11.52 -5.85 -18.12
C LEU A 181 -12.98 -5.94 -17.70
N HIS A 182 -13.69 -7.03 -18.02
CA HIS A 182 -15.08 -7.20 -17.59
C HIS A 182 -15.54 -8.67 -17.62
N PRO A 183 -16.65 -9.03 -16.94
CA PRO A 183 -17.07 -10.43 -16.80
C PRO A 183 -17.49 -11.08 -18.12
N GLY A 184 -18.08 -10.32 -19.02
CA GLY A 184 -18.58 -10.80 -20.32
C GLY A 184 -17.57 -10.77 -21.45
N SER A 185 -16.29 -10.52 -21.18
CA SER A 185 -15.26 -10.53 -22.22
C SER A 185 -15.14 -11.91 -22.85
N GLU A 186 -15.09 -11.98 -24.18
CA GLU A 186 -14.79 -13.22 -24.91
C GLU A 186 -13.33 -13.63 -24.73
N ARG A 187 -12.44 -12.65 -24.47
CA ARG A 187 -11.01 -12.87 -24.22
C ARG A 187 -10.74 -13.24 -22.78
N LEU A 188 -10.07 -14.37 -22.57
CA LEU A 188 -9.67 -14.82 -21.23
C LEU A 188 -8.69 -13.85 -20.55
N SER A 189 -7.82 -13.19 -21.32
CA SER A 189 -6.89 -12.17 -20.81
C SER A 189 -7.58 -10.87 -20.35
N ARG A 190 -8.88 -10.70 -20.65
CA ARG A 190 -9.71 -9.54 -20.28
C ARG A 190 -10.91 -9.93 -19.41
N LYS A 191 -11.12 -11.23 -19.15
CA LYS A 191 -12.27 -11.75 -18.41
C LYS A 191 -12.04 -11.66 -16.91
N PHE A 192 -12.44 -10.53 -16.33
CA PHE A 192 -12.30 -10.24 -14.90
C PHE A 192 -13.69 -10.15 -14.24
N PRO A 193 -13.90 -10.61 -12.98
CA PRO A 193 -15.24 -10.69 -12.39
C PRO A 193 -15.93 -9.35 -12.11
N TRP A 194 -15.24 -8.23 -12.30
CA TRP A 194 -15.79 -6.88 -12.23
C TRP A 194 -15.37 -6.06 -13.44
N PRO A 195 -16.15 -5.04 -13.84
CA PRO A 195 -15.65 -4.02 -14.75
C PRO A 195 -14.41 -3.34 -14.16
N ALA A 196 -13.37 -3.19 -14.96
CA ALA A 196 -12.19 -2.45 -14.57
C ALA A 196 -11.57 -1.71 -15.76
N LEU A 197 -11.00 -0.53 -15.48
CA LEU A 197 -10.20 0.25 -16.40
C LEU A 197 -8.78 0.34 -15.85
N VAL A 198 -7.82 -0.08 -16.65
CA VAL A 198 -6.40 -0.10 -16.28
C VAL A 198 -5.66 0.93 -17.13
N PHE A 199 -5.17 1.98 -16.51
CA PHE A 199 -4.47 3.10 -17.14
C PHE A 199 -2.97 2.87 -17.04
N ASN A 200 -2.32 2.66 -18.19
CA ASN A 200 -0.88 2.45 -18.28
C ASN A 200 -0.24 3.67 -18.97
N PRO A 201 0.62 4.44 -18.30
CA PRO A 201 1.27 5.60 -18.89
C PRO A 201 1.99 5.29 -20.22
N HIS A 202 1.69 6.07 -21.24
CA HIS A 202 2.16 5.88 -22.61
C HIS A 202 3.70 5.88 -22.70
N MET A 203 4.35 6.78 -21.96
CA MET A 203 5.81 6.95 -21.90
C MET A 203 6.58 5.67 -21.56
N GLN A 204 5.96 4.71 -20.85
CA GLN A 204 6.61 3.45 -20.52
C GLN A 204 6.80 2.56 -21.75
N PHE A 205 5.86 2.62 -22.70
CA PHE A 205 5.96 1.89 -23.97
C PHE A 205 7.00 2.55 -24.88
N GLU A 206 7.06 3.88 -24.91
CA GLU A 206 8.11 4.62 -25.64
C GLU A 206 9.51 4.30 -25.10
N ARG A 207 9.70 4.26 -23.78
CA ARG A 207 10.98 3.85 -23.18
C ARG A 207 11.38 2.43 -23.59
N LEU A 208 10.44 1.48 -23.61
CA LEU A 208 10.71 0.11 -24.05
C LEU A 208 11.04 0.01 -25.55
N ARG A 209 10.47 0.88 -26.37
CA ARG A 209 10.79 1.00 -27.81
C ARG A 209 12.18 1.57 -28.01
N ALA A 210 12.51 2.67 -27.33
CA ALA A 210 13.85 3.28 -27.37
C ALA A 210 14.95 2.30 -26.92
N GLU A 211 14.66 1.43 -25.95
CA GLU A 211 15.58 0.39 -25.48
C GLU A 211 15.62 -0.88 -26.36
N GLY A 212 14.83 -0.96 -27.43
CA GLY A 212 14.73 -2.13 -28.31
C GLY A 212 14.12 -3.38 -27.65
N LYS A 213 13.51 -3.24 -26.47
CA LYS A 213 12.91 -4.34 -25.68
C LYS A 213 11.46 -4.61 -26.03
N TYR A 214 10.77 -3.65 -26.65
CA TYR A 214 9.35 -3.71 -26.98
C TYR A 214 9.00 -4.91 -27.88
N GLY A 215 9.72 -5.12 -28.99
CA GLY A 215 9.43 -6.21 -29.92
C GLY A 215 9.53 -7.61 -29.29
N ARG A 216 10.52 -7.81 -28.40
CA ARG A 216 10.66 -9.08 -27.66
C ARG A 216 9.51 -9.27 -26.67
N MET A 217 9.12 -8.22 -25.97
CA MET A 217 7.99 -8.26 -25.03
C MET A 217 6.68 -8.58 -25.77
N GLN A 218 6.43 -7.92 -26.90
CA GLN A 218 5.25 -8.13 -27.73
C GLN A 218 5.20 -9.56 -28.29
N GLN A 219 6.33 -10.12 -28.75
CA GLN A 219 6.40 -11.51 -29.17
C GLN A 219 6.06 -12.48 -28.03
N MET A 220 6.61 -12.26 -26.82
CA MET A 220 6.29 -13.10 -25.67
C MET A 220 4.81 -13.00 -25.26
N ILE A 221 4.21 -11.82 -25.31
CA ILE A 221 2.78 -11.62 -25.04
C ILE A 221 1.94 -12.36 -26.09
N ARG A 222 2.26 -12.21 -27.38
CA ARG A 222 1.58 -12.90 -28.49
C ARG A 222 1.66 -14.42 -28.36
N THR A 223 2.84 -14.96 -28.06
CA THR A 223 3.02 -16.40 -27.80
C THR A 223 2.12 -16.86 -26.65
N LYS A 224 2.11 -16.13 -25.54
CA LYS A 224 1.28 -16.46 -24.38
C LYS A 224 -0.22 -16.31 -24.63
N GLU A 225 -0.65 -15.36 -25.46
CA GLU A 225 -2.07 -15.25 -25.87
C GLU A 225 -2.52 -16.43 -26.70
N VAL A 226 -1.71 -16.84 -27.69
CA VAL A 226 -2.01 -18.05 -28.48
C VAL A 226 -2.04 -19.28 -27.57
N GLU A 227 -1.13 -19.39 -26.60
CA GLU A 227 -1.14 -20.48 -25.61
C GLU A 227 -2.38 -20.45 -24.69
N LEU A 228 -2.84 -19.25 -24.28
CA LEU A 228 -3.97 -19.09 -23.37
C LEU A 228 -5.33 -19.32 -24.06
N GLN A 229 -5.51 -18.79 -25.28
CA GLN A 229 -6.83 -18.71 -25.92
C GLN A 229 -6.83 -19.04 -27.42
N GLY A 230 -5.72 -19.51 -27.98
CA GLY A 230 -5.64 -20.07 -29.33
C GLY A 230 -5.42 -19.06 -30.45
N ASP A 231 -5.64 -17.77 -30.21
CA ASP A 231 -5.46 -16.69 -31.18
C ASP A 231 -4.84 -15.44 -30.56
N ILE A 232 -4.25 -14.58 -31.40
CA ILE A 232 -3.77 -13.25 -30.99
C ILE A 232 -4.95 -12.29 -31.10
N ASN A 233 -5.04 -11.31 -30.19
CA ASN A 233 -5.98 -10.22 -30.38
C ASN A 233 -5.81 -9.52 -31.74
N PRO A 234 -6.83 -9.51 -32.63
CA PRO A 234 -6.76 -8.82 -33.91
C PRO A 234 -6.44 -7.33 -33.78
N VAL A 235 -6.69 -6.77 -32.59
CA VAL A 235 -6.41 -5.37 -32.27
C VAL A 235 -5.00 -5.17 -31.67
N LEU A 236 -4.27 -6.23 -31.28
CA LEU A 236 -2.82 -6.18 -30.97
C LEU A 236 -1.94 -6.20 -32.24
N ARG A 237 -2.39 -5.53 -33.30
CA ARG A 237 -1.58 -5.27 -34.51
C ARG A 237 -0.41 -4.36 -34.16
N ASP A 238 0.57 -4.30 -35.06
CA ASP A 238 1.78 -3.53 -34.82
C ASP A 238 1.43 -2.06 -34.58
N PHE A 239 2.06 -1.48 -33.56
CA PHE A 239 1.80 -0.11 -33.11
C PHE A 239 2.10 0.87 -34.26
N GLY A 240 1.19 1.83 -34.50
CA GLY A 240 1.32 2.85 -35.55
C GLY A 240 0.57 2.56 -36.86
N GLU A 241 -0.10 1.41 -37.00
CA GLU A 241 -0.95 1.14 -38.18
C GLU A 241 -2.43 1.56 -38.00
N GLN A 242 -2.94 1.52 -36.75
CA GLN A 242 -4.32 1.85 -36.39
C GLN A 242 -4.35 2.46 -34.99
N SER A 243 -5.33 3.33 -34.72
CA SER A 243 -5.54 3.93 -33.41
C SER A 243 -5.65 2.88 -32.30
N GLU A 244 -4.96 3.11 -31.18
CA GLU A 244 -5.04 2.26 -30.00
C GLU A 244 -6.41 2.29 -29.32
N ALA A 245 -7.27 3.29 -29.61
CA ALA A 245 -8.63 3.40 -29.10
C ALA A 245 -9.45 2.13 -29.36
N ARG A 246 -9.20 1.49 -30.51
CA ARG A 246 -9.84 0.23 -30.92
C ARG A 246 -9.57 -0.92 -29.93
N GLN A 247 -8.52 -0.83 -29.11
CA GLN A 247 -8.05 -1.87 -28.19
C GLN A 247 -8.61 -1.76 -26.78
N TYR A 248 -9.15 -0.59 -26.41
CA TYR A 248 -9.41 -0.25 -25.01
C TYR A 248 -10.47 -1.16 -24.37
N SER A 249 -11.57 -1.46 -25.07
CA SER A 249 -12.63 -2.35 -24.55
C SER A 249 -12.21 -3.81 -24.51
N GLY A 250 -11.25 -4.20 -25.36
CA GLY A 250 -10.89 -5.61 -25.58
C GLY A 250 -11.78 -6.33 -26.60
N ARG A 251 -12.89 -5.71 -27.05
CA ARG A 251 -13.80 -6.21 -28.08
C ARG A 251 -13.12 -6.23 -29.45
N ALA A 252 -13.44 -7.23 -30.28
CA ALA A 252 -13.07 -7.19 -31.69
C ALA A 252 -14.01 -6.24 -32.45
N VAL A 253 -13.50 -5.07 -32.83
CA VAL A 253 -14.27 -4.02 -33.52
C VAL A 253 -14.20 -4.14 -35.04
N GLU A 254 -15.27 -3.73 -35.72
CA GLU A 254 -15.45 -3.81 -37.17
C GLU A 254 -14.53 -2.80 -37.92
N PRO A 255 -14.16 -3.02 -39.19
CA PRO A 255 -13.22 -2.15 -39.91
C PRO A 255 -13.60 -0.66 -39.98
N GLY A 256 -14.89 -0.32 -39.95
CA GLY A 256 -15.41 1.06 -39.95
C GLY A 256 -15.85 1.57 -38.58
N TRP A 257 -15.49 0.88 -37.50
CA TRP A 257 -15.79 1.32 -36.14
C TRP A 257 -14.98 2.56 -35.79
N HIS A 258 -15.65 3.52 -35.15
CA HIS A 258 -15.05 4.75 -34.63
C HIS A 258 -15.35 4.86 -33.13
N PRO A 259 -14.38 5.29 -32.31
CA PRO A 259 -14.59 5.49 -30.88
C PRO A 259 -15.59 6.62 -30.64
N PRO A 260 -16.63 6.42 -29.80
CA PRO A 260 -17.62 7.45 -29.49
C PRO A 260 -17.04 8.44 -28.46
N PHE A 261 -16.02 9.19 -28.88
CA PHE A 261 -15.28 10.16 -28.08
C PHE A 261 -15.27 11.51 -28.79
N HIS A 262 -15.62 12.57 -28.07
CA HIS A 262 -15.71 13.92 -28.59
C HIS A 262 -14.72 14.83 -27.85
N LEU A 263 -13.73 15.30 -28.58
CA LEU A 263 -12.80 16.30 -28.08
C LEU A 263 -13.52 17.65 -27.97
N HIS A 264 -13.47 18.25 -26.79
CA HIS A 264 -13.86 19.65 -26.56
C HIS A 264 -12.63 20.44 -26.09
N ASP A 265 -12.40 21.62 -26.68
CA ASP A 265 -11.34 22.53 -26.24
C ASP A 265 -11.64 23.06 -24.83
N SER A 266 -10.65 23.00 -23.94
CA SER A 266 -10.73 23.44 -22.54
C SER A 266 -10.79 24.97 -22.37
N GLN A 267 -11.40 25.70 -23.29
CA GLN A 267 -11.58 27.16 -23.23
C GLN A 267 -12.92 27.62 -22.61
N ASP A 268 -13.86 26.72 -22.32
CA ASP A 268 -15.19 27.08 -21.79
C ASP A 268 -15.35 26.85 -20.27
N ALA A 269 -14.37 27.24 -19.46
CA ALA A 269 -14.59 27.41 -18.02
C ALA A 269 -15.18 28.81 -17.73
N PRO A 270 -16.27 28.96 -16.93
CA PRO A 270 -16.82 30.28 -16.62
C PRO A 270 -15.78 31.12 -15.87
N ALA A 271 -15.44 32.27 -16.44
CA ALA A 271 -14.63 33.28 -15.79
C ALA A 271 -15.46 33.92 -14.66
N ASP A 272 -15.17 33.59 -13.40
CA ASP A 272 -15.39 34.46 -12.24
C ASP A 272 -14.86 33.81 -10.95
N VAL A 273 -13.61 34.14 -10.57
CA VAL A 273 -13.30 34.86 -9.31
C VAL A 273 -11.98 35.59 -9.56
N ALA A 274 -12.06 36.91 -9.69
CA ALA A 274 -10.94 37.79 -9.97
C ALA A 274 -9.85 37.73 -8.89
N HIS A 275 -8.60 37.68 -9.34
CA HIS A 275 -7.43 38.06 -8.56
C HIS A 275 -7.50 39.56 -8.23
N GLU A 276 -7.62 39.90 -6.94
CA GLU A 276 -7.26 41.24 -6.45
C GLU A 276 -5.81 41.21 -5.95
N HIS A 277 -4.94 41.86 -6.72
CA HIS A 277 -3.64 42.35 -6.26
C HIS A 277 -3.84 43.48 -5.24
N ALA A 278 -3.12 43.45 -4.12
CA ALA A 278 -2.92 44.62 -3.28
C ALA A 278 -1.46 44.74 -2.80
N ASP A 279 -1.03 46.00 -2.81
CA ASP A 279 0.31 46.58 -2.81
C ASP A 279 1.04 46.50 -1.43
N PRO A 280 2.38 46.59 -1.36
CA PRO A 280 3.16 46.57 -0.14
C PRO A 280 3.41 48.00 0.36
N LYS A 281 2.86 48.36 1.53
CA LYS A 281 3.35 49.38 2.49
C LYS A 281 2.24 49.66 3.49
N VAL A 282 2.48 49.41 4.77
CA VAL A 282 2.39 50.39 5.86
C VAL A 282 3.01 49.73 7.10
N ALA A 283 4.08 50.35 7.58
CA ALA A 283 4.66 50.14 8.90
C ALA A 283 3.91 50.96 9.95
N GLY A 284 3.93 50.50 11.22
CA GLY A 284 3.46 51.26 12.39
C GLY A 284 2.63 50.35 13.30
N ALA A 285 3.24 49.62 14.24
CA ALA A 285 3.64 50.08 15.58
C ALA A 285 2.47 50.17 16.57
N ILE A 286 2.83 49.93 17.84
CA ILE A 286 2.17 50.37 19.08
C ILE A 286 1.41 49.27 19.85
N THR A 287 2.20 48.59 20.71
CA THR A 287 2.04 48.39 22.17
C THR A 287 0.74 47.82 22.77
N GLY A 288 0.94 46.93 23.74
CA GLY A 288 0.19 47.01 25.00
C GLY A 288 -0.23 45.68 25.63
N CYS A 289 0.68 45.06 26.40
CA CYS A 289 0.28 44.26 27.56
C CYS A 289 -0.29 45.19 28.63
N PRO A 290 -1.19 44.71 29.52
CA PRO A 290 -0.72 44.42 30.88
C PRO A 290 -1.42 43.26 31.65
N PHE A 291 -0.63 42.59 32.51
CA PHE A 291 -0.91 42.18 33.92
C PHE A 291 -1.95 41.05 34.17
N LEU A 292 -1.89 40.10 35.12
CA LEU A 292 -1.04 39.65 36.26
C LEU A 292 -1.53 38.22 36.63
N ALA A 293 -0.69 37.20 36.82
CA ALA A 293 -0.09 36.69 38.09
C ALA A 293 -0.98 35.88 39.07
N GLY A 294 -0.46 34.70 39.46
CA GLY A 294 -0.78 33.91 40.67
C GLY A 294 -1.56 32.61 40.39
N GLY A 295 -1.25 31.43 40.92
CA GLY A 295 -0.35 30.96 41.98
C GLY A 295 -0.61 29.46 42.22
N ALA A 296 0.37 28.77 42.81
CA ALA A 296 0.48 27.31 42.93
C ALA A 296 -0.45 26.62 43.94
N GLY A 297 -0.56 25.28 43.84
CA GLY A 297 -1.04 24.42 44.93
C GLY A 297 -1.15 22.94 44.54
N ALA A 298 -0.41 22.06 45.23
CA ALA A 298 -0.31 20.62 44.98
C ALA A 298 -0.90 19.77 46.14
N THR A 299 -1.52 18.62 45.75
CA THR A 299 -1.66 17.29 46.44
C THR A 299 -2.43 17.15 47.78
N PRO A 300 -2.84 15.93 48.26
CA PRO A 300 -2.86 14.57 47.68
C PRO A 300 -4.11 13.65 47.93
N LEU A 301 -4.13 12.49 47.22
CA LEU A 301 -4.69 11.12 47.47
C LEU A 301 -5.90 10.84 48.42
N GLN A 302 -6.86 9.98 47.97
CA GLN A 302 -6.99 8.57 48.39
C GLN A 302 -8.12 7.75 47.70
N THR A 303 -7.72 6.56 47.20
CA THR A 303 -8.34 5.21 47.14
C THR A 303 -9.86 4.94 47.25
N ALA A 304 -10.39 4.11 46.32
CA ALA A 304 -11.08 2.82 46.62
C ALA A 304 -11.44 2.03 45.34
N SER A 305 -11.11 0.73 45.28
CA SER A 305 -11.72 -0.29 44.41
C SER A 305 -12.99 -0.86 45.07
N PRO A 306 -13.90 -1.52 44.32
CA PRO A 306 -13.82 -2.98 44.23
C PRO A 306 -14.26 -3.61 42.88
N SER A 307 -13.57 -4.70 42.53
CA SER A 307 -14.01 -5.94 41.86
C SER A 307 -15.13 -5.92 40.80
N GLY A 308 -14.82 -6.51 39.64
CA GLY A 308 -15.79 -7.32 38.92
C GLY A 308 -15.70 -7.27 37.40
N GLN A 309 -15.27 -8.39 36.81
CA GLN A 309 -15.54 -8.85 35.45
C GLN A 309 -14.61 -8.33 34.33
N THR A 310 -13.64 -9.19 34.01
CA THR A 310 -12.96 -9.32 32.73
C THR A 310 -13.94 -9.37 31.54
N PRO A 311 -13.75 -8.56 30.49
CA PRO A 311 -14.20 -8.92 29.16
C PRO A 311 -13.04 -9.62 28.42
N ARG A 312 -13.29 -10.86 28.00
CA ARG A 312 -12.52 -11.50 26.93
C ARG A 312 -12.73 -10.67 25.67
N ALA A 313 -11.64 -10.22 25.05
CA ALA A 313 -11.65 -9.60 23.74
C ALA A 313 -11.01 -10.58 22.76
N ASP A 314 -11.86 -11.29 22.04
CA ASP A 314 -11.47 -12.15 20.93
C ASP A 314 -10.95 -11.26 19.78
N ALA A 315 -9.74 -11.57 19.30
CA ALA A 315 -8.98 -10.79 18.35
C ALA A 315 -9.13 -11.33 16.91
N GLU A 316 -10.31 -11.20 16.30
CA GLU A 316 -10.54 -11.55 14.88
C GLU A 316 -11.20 -10.38 14.14
N GLY A 317 -10.53 -9.83 13.10
CA GLY A 317 -11.16 -8.86 12.19
C GLY A 317 -10.33 -7.66 11.69
N ALA A 318 -9.04 -7.53 12.03
CA ALA A 318 -8.23 -6.38 11.59
C ALA A 318 -7.88 -6.43 10.07
N PRO A 319 -8.31 -5.46 9.22
CA PRO A 319 -7.89 -5.36 7.82
C PRO A 319 -6.37 -5.40 7.61
N LEU A 320 -5.93 -6.18 6.62
CA LEU A 320 -4.52 -6.41 6.29
C LEU A 320 -3.84 -5.26 5.53
N ALA A 321 -4.60 -4.27 5.03
CA ALA A 321 -4.07 -3.28 4.11
C ALA A 321 -4.61 -1.87 4.38
N LEU A 322 -3.70 -0.90 4.37
CA LEU A 322 -4.02 0.52 4.35
C LEU A 322 -4.59 0.90 2.97
N SER A 323 -5.74 1.59 2.94
CA SER A 323 -6.25 2.24 1.73
C SER A 323 -5.68 3.66 1.68
N GLY A 324 -4.59 3.85 0.93
CA GLY A 324 -3.92 5.14 0.77
C GLY A 324 -2.75 5.39 1.74
N ASP A 325 -2.41 6.66 1.91
CA ASP A 325 -1.27 7.10 2.74
C ASP A 325 -1.64 7.27 4.22
N ARG A 326 -2.93 7.49 4.52
CA ARG A 326 -3.44 7.77 5.87
C ARG A 326 -4.35 6.63 6.33
N PRO A 327 -4.10 6.00 7.48
CA PRO A 327 -5.03 5.04 8.05
C PRO A 327 -6.31 5.77 8.45
N ARG A 328 -7.47 5.11 8.27
CA ARG A 328 -8.75 5.66 8.72
C ARG A 328 -8.81 5.60 10.25
N PRO A 329 -9.17 6.69 10.94
CA PRO A 329 -9.37 6.66 12.37
C PRO A 329 -10.42 5.62 12.80
N GLY A 330 -10.19 4.97 13.94
CA GLY A 330 -11.03 3.92 14.50
C GLY A 330 -10.94 2.57 13.80
N VAL A 331 -10.18 2.45 12.70
CA VAL A 331 -9.97 1.18 12.00
C VAL A 331 -8.70 0.50 12.52
N ARG A 332 -8.83 -0.79 12.85
CA ARG A 332 -7.70 -1.64 13.23
C ARG A 332 -7.05 -2.28 12.03
N TYR A 333 -5.78 -2.02 11.81
CA TYR A 333 -4.98 -2.62 10.75
C TYR A 333 -4.07 -3.71 11.30
N ARG A 334 -3.82 -4.76 10.51
CA ARG A 334 -2.91 -5.86 10.87
C ARG A 334 -1.67 -5.83 10.00
N ILE A 335 -0.51 -5.84 10.66
CA ILE A 335 0.81 -6.06 10.07
C ILE A 335 1.12 -7.57 10.17
N PRO A 336 1.17 -8.30 9.04
CA PRO A 336 1.54 -9.71 9.05
C PRO A 336 2.93 -9.96 9.66
N PRO A 337 3.20 -11.16 10.20
CA PRO A 337 4.56 -11.53 10.62
C PRO A 337 5.59 -11.23 9.53
N HIS A 338 6.79 -10.82 9.91
CA HIS A 338 7.89 -10.48 8.98
C HIS A 338 7.60 -9.36 7.99
N SER A 339 6.69 -8.45 8.30
CA SER A 339 6.37 -7.34 7.40
C SER A 339 6.40 -6.01 8.12
N GLY A 340 6.26 -4.93 7.34
CA GLY A 340 6.14 -3.58 7.86
C GLY A 340 5.30 -2.73 6.93
N VAL A 341 4.80 -1.64 7.49
CA VAL A 341 3.97 -0.66 6.80
C VAL A 341 4.51 0.73 7.06
N SER A 342 4.21 1.63 6.14
CA SER A 342 4.44 3.06 6.32
C SER A 342 3.14 3.83 6.08
N PHE A 343 2.94 4.90 6.84
CA PHE A 343 1.74 5.73 6.73
C PHE A 343 1.97 7.12 7.30
N LEU A 344 1.04 8.03 7.02
CA LEU A 344 1.01 9.38 7.54
C LEU A 344 0.10 9.45 8.77
N ILE A 345 0.52 10.21 9.77
CA ILE A 345 -0.27 10.58 10.93
C ILE A 345 -0.28 12.10 11.09
N ASP A 346 -1.42 12.68 11.44
CA ASP A 346 -1.54 14.11 11.72
C ASP A 346 -1.25 14.43 13.18
N ALA A 347 -0.81 15.66 13.44
CA ALA A 347 -0.63 16.16 14.79
C ALA A 347 -1.95 16.06 15.59
N GLY A 348 -1.87 15.62 16.83
CA GLY A 348 -3.01 15.43 17.72
C GLY A 348 -3.68 14.05 17.64
N GLN A 349 -3.48 13.29 16.55
CA GLN A 349 -3.96 11.91 16.46
C GLN A 349 -3.15 10.97 17.38
N THR A 350 -3.75 9.86 17.78
CA THR A 350 -3.08 8.85 18.61
C THR A 350 -2.89 7.56 17.83
N LEU A 351 -1.65 7.09 17.74
CA LEU A 351 -1.32 5.74 17.26
C LEU A 351 -1.44 4.76 18.43
N ARG A 352 -2.34 3.78 18.33
CA ARG A 352 -2.39 2.63 19.21
C ARG A 352 -1.70 1.44 18.54
N VAL A 353 -0.71 0.84 19.18
CA VAL A 353 -0.05 -0.39 18.72
C VAL A 353 -0.40 -1.51 19.70
N ILE A 354 -0.83 -2.65 19.17
CA ILE A 354 -1.43 -3.77 19.91
C ILE A 354 -0.66 -5.03 19.55
N ASP A 355 -0.31 -5.84 20.55
CA ASP A 355 0.19 -7.20 20.37
C ASP A 355 -0.97 -8.20 20.45
N PRO A 356 -1.60 -8.60 19.33
CA PRO A 356 -2.84 -9.38 19.36
C PRO A 356 -2.63 -10.80 19.92
N THR A 357 -1.41 -11.31 19.91
CA THR A 357 -1.10 -12.70 20.27
C THR A 357 -0.13 -12.83 21.44
N GLY A 358 0.43 -11.71 21.89
CA GLY A 358 1.45 -11.65 22.92
C GLY A 358 2.83 -12.01 22.39
N LYS A 359 3.85 -11.51 23.09
CA LYS A 359 5.26 -11.74 22.82
C LYS A 359 5.73 -11.43 21.40
N GLN A 360 5.20 -10.39 20.75
CA GLN A 360 5.67 -9.87 19.47
C GLN A 360 6.17 -8.44 19.64
N VAL A 361 7.35 -8.14 19.13
CA VAL A 361 7.96 -6.81 19.10
C VAL A 361 7.56 -6.06 17.84
N SER A 362 7.39 -4.75 17.96
CA SER A 362 7.18 -3.84 16.85
C SER A 362 8.23 -2.73 16.84
N ASP A 363 8.94 -2.56 15.73
CA ASP A 363 9.86 -1.44 15.54
C ASP A 363 9.08 -0.22 15.05
N LEU A 364 9.14 0.88 15.79
CA LEU A 364 8.59 2.18 15.39
C LEU A 364 9.72 3.12 14.93
N TYR A 365 9.57 3.67 13.74
CA TYR A 365 10.38 4.78 13.25
C TYR A 365 9.49 5.92 12.77
N SER A 366 9.94 7.17 12.90
CA SER A 366 9.15 8.32 12.43
C SER A 366 10.04 9.45 11.96
N VAL A 367 9.59 10.14 10.91
CA VAL A 367 10.18 11.41 10.44
C VAL A 367 9.11 12.47 10.31
N ARG A 368 9.48 13.73 10.45
CA ARG A 368 8.58 14.86 10.20
C ARG A 368 8.11 14.87 8.75
N LEU A 369 6.82 15.13 8.55
CA LEU A 369 6.22 15.18 7.20
C LEU A 369 6.79 16.33 6.35
N ASP A 370 7.05 17.47 6.99
CA ASP A 370 7.55 18.69 6.37
C ASP A 370 9.09 18.75 6.24
N ASP A 371 9.86 18.06 7.10
CA ASP A 371 11.32 17.96 7.00
C ASP A 371 11.82 16.54 7.31
N ARG A 372 12.13 15.76 6.26
CA ARG A 372 12.57 14.36 6.38
C ARG A 372 13.93 14.21 7.09
N ARG A 373 14.67 15.29 7.30
CA ARG A 373 15.94 15.29 8.06
C ARG A 373 15.70 15.37 9.57
N GLU A 374 14.47 15.64 9.98
CA GLU A 374 14.05 15.61 11.36
C GLU A 374 13.33 14.29 11.66
N TYR A 375 13.97 13.47 12.49
CA TYR A 375 13.60 12.08 12.71
C TYR A 375 13.65 11.72 14.18
N LEU A 376 12.91 10.68 14.55
CA LEU A 376 12.78 10.18 15.90
C LEU A 376 14.15 9.76 16.47
N SER A 377 14.45 10.19 17.70
CA SER A 377 15.77 10.00 18.32
C SER A 377 15.67 9.32 19.68
N GLY A 378 16.21 8.11 19.76
CA GLY A 378 16.36 7.39 21.04
C GLY A 378 17.25 8.14 22.03
N GLY A 379 18.39 8.67 21.57
CA GLY A 379 19.33 9.40 22.43
C GLY A 379 18.72 10.63 23.10
N ARG A 380 17.99 11.47 22.35
CA ARG A 380 17.29 12.64 22.94
C ARG A 380 16.19 12.23 23.90
N SER A 381 15.44 11.17 23.55
CA SER A 381 14.32 10.69 24.37
C SER A 381 14.81 10.13 25.71
N ILE A 382 15.87 9.32 25.70
CA ILE A 382 16.48 8.76 26.90
C ILE A 382 17.10 9.86 27.77
N ASP A 383 17.84 10.81 27.16
CA ASP A 383 18.48 11.93 27.85
C ASP A 383 17.46 12.78 28.62
N TYR A 384 16.36 13.18 27.96
CA TYR A 384 15.34 14.04 28.59
C TYR A 384 14.42 13.31 29.56
N ALA A 385 14.25 12.00 29.40
CA ALA A 385 13.51 11.19 30.36
C ALA A 385 14.36 10.78 31.57
N ASP A 386 15.69 10.90 31.50
CA ASP A 386 16.67 10.40 32.48
C ASP A 386 16.45 8.90 32.80
N THR A 387 16.03 8.12 31.80
CA THR A 387 15.77 6.69 31.95
C THR A 387 15.83 5.98 30.60
N LEU A 388 16.26 4.70 30.64
CA LEU A 388 16.20 3.80 29.49
C LEU A 388 14.78 3.22 29.28
N TYR A 389 13.94 3.24 30.31
CA TYR A 389 12.64 2.58 30.31
C TYR A 389 11.53 3.61 30.13
N LEU A 390 11.26 3.92 28.86
CA LEU A 390 10.23 4.87 28.45
C LEU A 390 8.86 4.18 28.47
N THR A 391 7.94 4.78 29.23
CA THR A 391 6.56 4.31 29.43
C THR A 391 5.60 5.51 29.50
N ARG A 392 4.33 5.28 29.83
CA ARG A 392 3.28 6.31 29.99
C ARG A 392 3.81 7.58 30.69
N GLY A 393 3.51 8.73 30.08
CA GLY A 393 3.91 10.06 30.56
C GLY A 393 5.21 10.58 29.94
N HIS A 394 6.05 9.72 29.36
CA HIS A 394 7.26 10.17 28.67
C HIS A 394 6.96 10.69 27.27
N ILE A 395 7.84 11.58 26.79
CA ILE A 395 7.83 12.17 25.47
C ILE A 395 9.00 11.57 24.67
N LEU A 396 8.73 11.17 23.43
CA LEU A 396 9.76 10.78 22.46
C LEU A 396 10.07 11.99 21.57
N TYR A 397 11.36 12.28 21.41
CA TYR A 397 11.85 13.49 20.78
C TYR A 397 12.53 13.22 19.44
N SER A 398 12.52 14.22 18.57
CA SER A 398 13.31 14.23 17.34
C SER A 398 14.80 14.42 17.63
N ASN A 399 15.64 14.20 16.62
CA ASN A 399 17.06 14.55 16.63
C ASN A 399 17.33 16.05 16.88
N ARG A 400 16.31 16.91 16.69
CA ARG A 400 16.34 18.36 16.99
C ARG A 400 15.64 18.72 18.30
N SER A 401 15.33 17.74 19.14
CA SER A 401 14.71 17.94 20.46
C SER A 401 13.29 18.48 20.42
N ASN A 402 12.59 18.39 19.29
CA ASN A 402 11.16 18.68 19.23
C ASN A 402 10.36 17.44 19.65
N PRO A 403 9.27 17.58 20.43
CA PRO A 403 8.37 16.47 20.71
C PRO A 403 7.81 15.85 19.43
N MET A 404 7.82 14.52 19.35
CA MET A 404 7.22 13.76 18.25
C MET A 404 6.06 12.90 18.73
N TRP A 405 6.25 12.20 19.86
CA TRP A 405 5.24 11.35 20.47
C TRP A 405 5.13 11.60 21.97
N THR A 406 3.92 11.53 22.52
CA THR A 406 3.70 11.37 23.96
C THR A 406 3.09 10.01 24.23
N ILE A 407 3.68 9.22 25.13
CA ILE A 407 3.10 7.92 25.54
C ILE A 407 1.93 8.18 26.48
N THR A 408 0.70 8.02 26.01
CA THR A 408 -0.52 8.34 26.79
C THR A 408 -1.06 7.14 27.57
N ARG A 409 -0.80 5.93 27.07
CA ARG A 409 -1.12 4.65 27.70
C ARG A 409 -0.05 3.62 27.35
N ASP A 410 0.24 2.73 28.29
CA ASP A 410 1.15 1.61 28.12
C ASP A 410 0.75 0.51 29.11
N ASP A 411 0.35 -0.65 28.59
CA ASP A 411 -0.05 -1.80 29.41
C ASP A 411 1.15 -2.68 29.83
N VAL A 412 2.29 -2.52 29.17
CA VAL A 412 3.46 -3.42 29.28
C VAL A 412 4.56 -2.81 30.14
N GLY A 413 4.83 -1.50 30.00
CA GLY A 413 5.84 -0.80 30.79
C GLY A 413 7.28 -1.06 30.37
N ARG A 414 7.50 -1.79 29.27
CA ARG A 414 8.82 -2.27 28.84
C ARG A 414 8.98 -2.18 27.32
N HIS A 415 9.90 -1.31 26.91
CA HIS A 415 10.25 -1.03 25.52
C HIS A 415 11.75 -0.74 25.47
N ASP A 416 12.38 -0.96 24.32
CA ASP A 416 13.79 -0.62 24.11
C ASP A 416 13.92 0.54 23.11
N PHE A 417 14.92 1.39 23.30
CA PHE A 417 15.26 2.44 22.35
C PHE A 417 16.77 2.54 22.07
N VAL A 418 17.51 1.51 22.44
CA VAL A 418 18.97 1.45 22.28
C VAL A 418 19.34 0.66 21.03
N LEU A 419 18.64 -0.44 20.76
CA LEU A 419 18.95 -1.31 19.64
C LEU A 419 18.39 -0.78 18.31
N THR A 420 19.13 -1.07 17.25
CA THR A 420 18.72 -0.84 15.87
C THR A 420 17.80 -1.96 15.37
N PRO A 421 16.96 -1.70 14.35
CA PRO A 421 16.16 -2.75 13.74
C PRO A 421 17.05 -3.89 13.21
N CYS A 422 16.55 -5.13 13.25
CA CYS A 422 17.29 -6.23 12.62
C CYS A 422 17.49 -5.95 11.13
N SER A 423 18.66 -6.33 10.59
CA SER A 423 19.05 -6.02 9.21
C SER A 423 19.70 -7.22 8.52
N PRO A 424 19.75 -7.25 7.18
CA PRO A 424 20.40 -8.35 6.46
C PRO A 424 21.88 -8.49 6.83
N GLU A 425 22.55 -7.37 7.11
CA GLU A 425 23.95 -7.36 7.56
C GLU A 425 24.09 -7.92 8.97
N MET A 426 23.18 -7.60 9.89
CA MET A 426 23.18 -8.17 11.24
C MET A 426 23.05 -9.69 11.20
N TYR A 427 22.10 -10.22 10.42
CA TYR A 427 21.92 -11.66 10.24
C TYR A 427 23.17 -12.33 9.66
N ARG A 428 23.78 -11.73 8.63
CA ARG A 428 25.08 -12.19 8.08
C ARG A 428 26.17 -12.24 9.13
N LYS A 429 26.36 -11.17 9.90
CA LYS A 429 27.46 -11.06 10.88
C LYS A 429 27.28 -11.93 12.12
N LEU A 430 26.06 -12.02 12.64
CA LEU A 430 25.79 -12.63 13.94
C LEU A 430 25.26 -14.06 13.85
N ARG A 431 24.59 -14.42 12.74
CA ARG A 431 24.00 -15.76 12.56
C ARG A 431 24.63 -16.55 11.42
N GLY A 432 25.37 -15.88 10.52
CA GLY A 432 26.00 -16.53 9.36
C GLY A 432 25.02 -16.79 8.21
N ASP A 433 23.86 -16.13 8.22
CA ASP A 433 22.85 -16.22 7.17
C ASP A 433 23.38 -15.61 5.86
N ASP A 434 22.71 -15.85 4.72
CA ASP A 434 23.10 -15.29 3.42
C ASP A 434 22.55 -13.87 3.16
N GLY A 435 21.78 -13.33 4.11
CA GLY A 435 21.11 -12.02 3.99
C GLY A 435 19.75 -12.06 3.31
N SER A 436 19.22 -13.24 2.96
CA SER A 436 17.86 -13.40 2.42
C SER A 436 16.77 -13.36 3.51
N HIS A 437 17.15 -13.45 4.78
CA HIS A 437 16.22 -13.42 5.91
C HIS A 437 15.48 -12.07 5.97
N PRO A 438 14.14 -12.05 6.03
CA PRO A 438 13.37 -10.83 6.23
C PRO A 438 13.86 -10.05 7.45
N SER A 439 13.86 -8.72 7.37
CA SER A 439 14.46 -7.88 8.41
C SER A 439 13.67 -6.60 8.62
N CYS A 440 13.65 -6.09 9.85
CA CYS A 440 12.92 -4.87 10.19
C CYS A 440 13.45 -3.66 9.44
N PHE A 441 14.76 -3.62 9.18
CA PHE A 441 15.35 -2.58 8.36
C PHE A 441 14.73 -2.53 6.96
N GLU A 442 14.62 -3.68 6.28
CA GLU A 442 13.99 -3.74 4.95
C GLU A 442 12.48 -3.50 5.02
N ASN A 443 11.82 -4.01 6.07
CA ASN A 443 10.40 -3.82 6.33
C ASN A 443 10.03 -2.37 6.69
N LEU A 444 11.01 -1.54 7.05
CA LEU A 444 10.85 -0.09 7.20
C LEU A 444 11.27 0.63 5.92
N ARG A 445 12.47 0.33 5.39
CA ARG A 445 13.06 1.01 4.21
C ARG A 445 12.12 0.96 3.01
N ILE A 446 11.70 -0.23 2.60
CA ILE A 446 10.90 -0.43 1.37
C ILE A 446 9.60 0.37 1.42
N PRO A 447 8.75 0.28 2.46
CA PRO A 447 7.52 1.06 2.48
C PRO A 447 7.78 2.56 2.72
N MET A 448 8.82 2.95 3.47
CA MET A 448 9.09 4.37 3.74
C MET A 448 9.74 5.12 2.56
N GLU A 449 10.36 4.42 1.61
CA GLU A 449 10.95 5.01 0.39
C GLU A 449 9.94 5.82 -0.42
N ARG A 450 8.67 5.39 -0.47
CA ARG A 450 7.60 6.12 -1.17
C ARG A 450 7.34 7.52 -0.61
N PHE A 451 7.78 7.79 0.62
CA PHE A 451 7.66 9.09 1.28
C PHE A 451 8.98 9.90 1.24
N GLY A 452 9.97 9.43 0.49
CA GLY A 452 11.29 10.05 0.36
C GLY A 452 12.19 9.82 1.58
N VAL A 453 12.01 8.71 2.31
CA VAL A 453 12.87 8.33 3.44
C VAL A 453 13.82 7.22 3.00
N GLU A 454 15.08 7.58 2.82
CA GLU A 454 16.13 6.65 2.40
C GLU A 454 16.55 5.71 3.54
N GLY A 455 17.02 4.51 3.19
CA GLY A 455 17.46 3.50 4.16
C GLY A 455 18.55 3.99 5.12
N ASP A 456 19.50 4.78 4.64
CA ASP A 456 20.59 5.35 5.47
C ASP A 456 20.08 6.31 6.56
N ARG A 457 18.83 6.76 6.46
CA ARG A 457 18.18 7.55 7.50
C ARG A 457 17.72 6.69 8.67
N ILE A 458 17.37 5.43 8.44
CA ILE A 458 16.78 4.52 9.43
C ILE A 458 17.87 4.09 10.41
N GLY A 459 17.89 4.76 11.56
CA GLY A 459 18.78 4.46 12.69
C GLY A 459 18.11 3.57 13.74
N SER A 460 18.29 3.91 15.02
CA SER A 460 17.59 3.24 16.11
C SER A 460 16.08 3.46 16.05
N THR A 461 15.34 2.40 16.34
CA THR A 461 13.87 2.36 16.40
C THR A 461 13.40 2.34 17.84
N PHE A 462 12.19 2.84 18.09
CA PHE A 462 11.53 2.58 19.37
C PHE A 462 10.92 1.17 19.30
N ASN A 463 11.56 0.23 19.98
CA ASN A 463 11.26 -1.20 19.92
C ASN A 463 10.16 -1.53 20.94
N ILE A 464 8.92 -1.38 20.49
CA ILE A 464 7.73 -1.56 21.30
C ILE A 464 7.64 -3.03 21.77
N PHE A 465 7.41 -3.22 23.08
CA PHE A 465 7.34 -4.51 23.78
C PHE A 465 8.67 -5.25 23.96
N MET A 466 9.76 -4.78 23.35
CA MET A 466 11.05 -5.42 23.46
C MET A 466 11.63 -5.29 24.88
N ASP A 467 12.04 -6.42 25.48
CA ASP A 467 12.69 -6.43 26.78
C ASP A 467 14.20 -6.61 26.64
N VAL A 468 14.91 -5.51 26.88
CA VAL A 468 16.37 -5.49 26.95
C VAL A 468 16.78 -5.17 28.39
N SER A 469 17.68 -6.00 28.91
CA SER A 469 18.27 -5.83 30.24
C SER A 469 19.77 -5.58 30.12
N PHE A 470 20.30 -4.81 31.07
CA PHE A 470 21.69 -4.39 31.10
C PHE A 470 22.31 -4.79 32.42
N ASP A 471 23.44 -5.49 32.37
CA ASP A 471 24.22 -5.75 33.57
C ASP A 471 24.86 -4.42 34.06
N PRO A 472 24.55 -3.97 35.29
CA PRO A 472 24.96 -2.63 35.75
C PRO A 472 26.46 -2.49 35.98
N ARG A 473 27.22 -3.59 35.98
CA ARG A 473 28.68 -3.58 36.18
C ARG A 473 29.47 -3.62 34.88
N THR A 474 28.99 -4.39 33.91
CA THR A 474 29.69 -4.69 32.65
C THR A 474 29.08 -4.00 31.44
N GLY A 475 27.85 -3.49 31.57
CA GLY A 475 27.08 -2.95 30.45
C GLY A 475 26.59 -4.01 29.46
N LYS A 476 26.75 -5.30 29.77
CA LYS A 476 26.33 -6.38 28.88
C LYS A 476 24.81 -6.35 28.69
N MET A 477 24.40 -6.34 27.43
CA MET A 477 22.99 -6.40 27.02
C MET A 477 22.50 -7.84 26.91
N THR A 478 21.28 -8.10 27.36
CA THR A 478 20.57 -9.37 27.17
C THR A 478 19.14 -9.09 26.75
N ILE A 479 18.72 -9.73 25.66
CA ILE A 479 17.36 -9.68 25.15
C ILE A 479 16.58 -10.81 25.84
N ALA A 480 15.53 -10.45 26.57
CA ALA A 480 14.62 -11.38 27.22
C ALA A 480 13.34 -11.55 26.37
N PRO A 481 12.55 -12.63 26.61
CA PRO A 481 11.24 -12.77 26.01
C PRO A 481 10.38 -11.51 26.29
N PRO A 482 9.67 -10.96 25.29
CA PRO A 482 8.84 -9.79 25.52
C PRO A 482 7.77 -10.07 26.59
N PRO A 483 7.51 -9.13 27.52
CA PRO A 483 6.55 -9.32 28.60
C PRO A 483 5.10 -9.11 28.16
N SER A 484 4.87 -8.66 26.92
CA SER A 484 3.53 -8.43 26.36
C SER A 484 2.69 -9.71 26.34
N ARG A 485 1.42 -9.57 26.73
CA ARG A 485 0.37 -10.57 26.60
C ARG A 485 -0.53 -10.23 25.42
N ALA A 486 -1.31 -11.22 24.98
CA ALA A 486 -2.30 -11.02 23.94
C ALA A 486 -3.28 -9.91 24.31
N GLY A 487 -3.39 -8.90 23.45
CA GLY A 487 -4.25 -7.73 23.61
C GLY A 487 -3.59 -6.55 24.32
N ASP A 488 -2.39 -6.70 24.87
CA ASP A 488 -1.67 -5.56 25.47
C ASP A 488 -1.34 -4.52 24.40
N ALA A 489 -1.41 -3.24 24.77
CA ALA A 489 -1.22 -2.14 23.85
C ALA A 489 -0.40 -0.98 24.45
N ILE A 490 0.15 -0.16 23.55
CA ILE A 490 0.69 1.18 23.84
C ILE A 490 -0.05 2.21 22.98
N GLU A 491 -0.28 3.40 23.52
CA GLU A 491 -0.87 4.54 22.80
C GLU A 491 0.10 5.72 22.80
N LEU A 492 0.33 6.27 21.61
CA LEU A 492 1.29 7.32 21.31
C LEU A 492 0.55 8.47 20.64
N ARG A 493 0.35 9.58 21.34
CA ARG A 493 -0.19 10.81 20.73
C ARG A 493 0.89 11.47 19.88
N ALA A 494 0.59 11.75 18.61
CA ALA A 494 1.46 12.50 17.72
C ALA A 494 1.47 13.98 18.11
N GLU A 495 2.64 14.54 18.41
CA GLU A 495 2.82 15.98 18.67
C GLU A 495 3.08 16.78 17.37
N ALA A 496 3.07 16.06 16.24
CA ALA A 496 3.59 16.50 14.96
C ALA A 496 2.95 15.69 13.84
N ALA A 497 2.76 16.30 12.66
CA ALA A 497 2.45 15.52 11.46
C ALA A 497 3.72 14.77 11.00
N MET A 498 3.60 13.47 10.80
CA MET A 498 4.75 12.58 10.60
C MET A 498 4.47 11.49 9.56
N ILE A 499 5.57 11.02 8.95
CA ILE A 499 5.63 9.74 8.26
C ILE A 499 6.07 8.71 9.30
N VAL A 500 5.31 7.63 9.44
CA VAL A 500 5.51 6.57 10.43
C VAL A 500 5.83 5.27 9.71
N GLY A 501 6.86 4.56 10.18
CA GLY A 501 7.13 3.17 9.83
C GLY A 501 6.90 2.28 11.04
N LEU A 502 6.19 1.16 10.85
CA LEU A 502 5.87 0.20 11.91
C LEU A 502 6.02 -1.24 11.39
N THR A 503 6.58 -2.13 12.19
CA THR A 503 6.85 -3.53 11.79
C THR A 503 6.15 -4.56 12.68
N ALA A 504 6.01 -5.78 12.16
CA ALA A 504 6.01 -6.98 12.97
C ALA A 504 7.41 -7.59 12.88
N CYS A 505 8.18 -7.46 13.97
CA CYS A 505 9.61 -7.76 13.97
C CYS A 505 9.96 -9.17 13.44
N SER A 506 10.99 -9.24 12.61
CA SER A 506 11.42 -10.45 11.91
C SER A 506 12.38 -11.36 12.69
N SER A 507 12.72 -11.04 13.94
CA SER A 507 13.72 -11.80 14.71
C SER A 507 13.09 -12.75 15.72
N GLU A 508 13.36 -14.05 15.60
CA GLU A 508 12.89 -15.07 16.54
C GLU A 508 13.43 -14.82 17.95
N VAL A 509 14.70 -14.40 18.03
CA VAL A 509 15.39 -14.14 19.31
C VAL A 509 14.68 -13.08 20.13
N THR A 510 14.12 -12.06 19.48
CA THR A 510 13.40 -10.97 20.15
C THR A 510 11.93 -11.30 20.39
N ASN A 511 11.38 -12.34 19.75
CA ASN A 511 9.95 -12.68 19.77
C ASN A 511 9.66 -14.05 20.43
N ASP A 512 10.52 -14.46 21.38
CA ASP A 512 10.39 -15.73 22.12
C ASP A 512 10.28 -16.97 21.19
N GLY A 513 11.02 -16.94 20.08
CA GLY A 513 11.10 -18.04 19.12
C GLY A 513 9.97 -18.12 18.10
N SER A 514 8.95 -17.25 18.17
CA SER A 514 7.78 -17.29 17.28
C SER A 514 7.44 -15.92 16.71
N LEU A 515 7.11 -15.89 15.42
CA LEU A 515 6.90 -14.65 14.67
C LEU A 515 5.41 -14.48 14.40
N LYS A 516 4.86 -13.37 14.85
CA LYS A 516 3.43 -13.12 15.00
C LYS A 516 3.06 -11.73 14.46
N PRO A 517 1.78 -11.46 14.19
CA PRO A 517 1.35 -10.17 13.71
C PRO A 517 1.41 -9.08 14.80
N ILE A 518 1.39 -7.83 14.36
CA ILE A 518 1.12 -6.64 15.18
C ILE A 518 -0.13 -5.96 14.62
N ASP A 519 -0.98 -5.45 15.50
CA ASP A 519 -2.11 -4.62 15.09
C ASP A 519 -1.85 -3.15 15.43
N PHE A 520 -2.43 -2.24 14.66
CA PHE A 520 -2.44 -0.82 15.01
C PHE A 520 -3.74 -0.13 14.64
N GLU A 521 -4.06 0.95 15.34
CA GLU A 521 -5.22 1.82 15.11
C GLU A 521 -4.75 3.28 15.16
N ILE A 522 -5.36 4.14 14.35
CA ILE A 522 -5.31 5.58 14.57
C ILE A 522 -6.58 5.96 15.31
N LEU A 523 -6.46 6.67 16.42
CA LEU A 523 -7.57 7.22 17.17
C LEU A 523 -7.60 8.72 16.91
N ASP A 524 -8.77 9.25 16.59
CA ASP A 524 -8.93 10.69 16.49
C ASP A 524 -8.61 11.33 17.84
N GLY A 525 -7.72 12.32 17.79
CA GLY A 525 -7.51 13.20 18.93
C GLY A 525 -8.83 13.88 19.25
N PHE A 526 -9.16 13.99 20.54
CA PHE A 526 -10.18 14.93 20.99
C PHE A 526 -9.95 16.27 20.25
N THR A 527 -10.87 16.63 19.36
CA THR A 527 -11.09 18.04 19.06
C THR A 527 -11.53 18.64 20.39
N SER A 528 -10.62 19.34 21.05
CA SER A 528 -11.05 20.27 22.09
C SER A 528 -12.03 21.22 21.39
N LEU A 529 -13.30 21.13 21.80
CA LEU A 529 -14.36 22.06 21.44
C LEU A 529 -14.14 23.45 22.06
N ASP A 530 -12.95 23.76 22.58
CA ASP A 530 -12.63 25.00 23.29
C ASP A 530 -11.25 25.53 22.87
N ALA A 531 -11.16 26.10 21.68
CA ALA A 531 -10.18 27.17 21.42
C ALA A 531 -10.95 28.50 21.50
N PRO A 532 -10.58 29.43 22.40
CA PRO A 532 -11.31 30.68 22.59
C PRO A 532 -11.20 31.57 21.34
N ALA A 533 -12.29 32.31 21.11
CA ALA A 533 -12.59 33.14 19.94
C ALA A 533 -11.52 34.16 19.53
#